data_AF-A0A7J8WH19-F1
#
_entry.id   AF-A0A7J8WH19-F1
#
_cell.length_a   1.000
_cell.length_b   1.000
_cell.length_c   1.000
_cell.angle_alpha   90.00
_cell.angle_beta   90.00
_cell.angle_gamma   90.00
#
_symmetry.space_group_name_H-M   'P 1'
#
loop_
_entity.id
_entity.type
_entity.pdbx_description
1 polymer ?
#
loop_
_entity_poly.entity_id
_entity_poly.type
_entity_poly.pdbx_seq_one_letter_code
_entity_poly.pdbx_strand_id
1 'polypeptide(L)'
;MVRISNAIFNCINFIPLVLGLIAVVVSIYFNRNDSTVCETSARNPLLIIGIISVFVAVLALIGSCTKNGSIFLTIYSVLLILIILALFCLTFFALIVSNKELAKRIAGKGVGSVRLKDYSRWLRKNYLDGQHWEKVRSCLSESNICSSLHSEKAIFKLGFIKQKFSMIQSGCCKPPMYCKLEQKNATFWEMPKSGPDVPDIDCLTWSNDKEKLCYDCKSCKGGFLVDIKKQWRFMAKVNLVILVLILIIFNIGCSVRRRKEPKSDLAPKYLPPQIPPDYIPPPQTM
;
A
#
# COMPACT_ATOMS: atom_id res chain seq x y z
N MET A 1 37.21 -14.66 5.76
CA MET A 1 36.54 -13.89 6.83
C MET A 1 35.34 -13.15 6.27
N VAL A 2 34.13 -13.51 6.72
CA VAL A 2 32.92 -12.72 6.41
C VAL A 2 33.04 -11.40 7.16
N ARG A 3 33.26 -10.31 6.43
CA ARG A 3 33.28 -8.97 7.04
C ARG A 3 31.89 -8.67 7.58
N ILE A 4 31.80 -8.05 8.77
CA ILE A 4 30.56 -7.77 9.51
C ILE A 4 29.46 -7.17 8.61
N SER A 5 29.83 -6.27 7.69
CA SER A 5 28.91 -5.66 6.73
C SER A 5 28.22 -6.64 5.78
N ASN A 6 28.88 -7.72 5.38
CA ASN A 6 28.30 -8.74 4.50
C ASN A 6 27.38 -9.67 5.28
N ALA A 7 27.73 -9.98 6.54
CA ALA A 7 26.86 -10.74 7.44
C ALA A 7 25.56 -9.96 7.70
N ILE A 8 25.66 -8.67 8.06
CA ILE A 8 24.50 -7.78 8.25
C ILE A 8 23.65 -7.70 6.98
N PHE A 9 24.27 -7.50 5.81
CA PHE A 9 23.55 -7.43 4.53
C PHE A 9 22.78 -8.72 4.23
N ASN A 10 23.40 -9.88 4.49
CA ASN A 10 22.75 -11.17 4.28
C ASN A 10 21.59 -11.39 5.27
N CYS A 11 21.78 -11.07 6.55
CA CYS A 11 20.71 -11.17 7.56
C CYS A 11 19.52 -10.29 7.18
N ILE A 12 19.75 -9.05 6.75
CA ILE A 12 18.67 -8.14 6.36
C ILE A 12 17.91 -8.65 5.14
N ASN A 13 18.59 -9.24 4.15
CA ASN A 13 17.93 -9.80 2.95
C ASN A 13 17.32 -11.19 3.17
N PHE A 14 17.70 -11.90 4.23
CA PHE A 14 17.10 -13.19 4.57
C PHE A 14 15.67 -13.04 5.10
N ILE A 15 15.38 -11.98 5.85
CA ILE A 15 14.03 -11.70 6.37
C ILE A 15 12.99 -11.55 5.24
N PRO A 16 13.16 -10.66 4.24
CA PRO A 16 12.20 -10.52 3.13
C PRO A 16 12.15 -11.75 2.22
N LEU A 17 13.21 -12.58 2.17
CA LEU A 17 13.16 -13.88 1.50
C LEU A 17 12.14 -14.80 2.17
N VAL A 18 12.24 -14.99 3.50
CA VAL A 18 11.32 -15.86 4.26
C VAL A 18 9.90 -15.33 4.19
N LEU A 19 9.70 -14.03 4.42
CA LEU A 19 8.38 -13.40 4.33
C LEU A 19 7.79 -13.50 2.91
N GLY A 20 8.61 -13.34 1.88
CA GLY A 20 8.20 -13.49 0.49
C GLY A 20 7.77 -14.91 0.16
N LEU A 21 8.52 -15.93 0.60
CA LEU A 21 8.16 -17.33 0.43
C LEU A 21 6.84 -17.68 1.14
N ILE A 22 6.66 -17.22 2.39
CA ILE A 22 5.41 -17.38 3.12
C ILE A 22 4.26 -16.74 2.34
N ALA A 23 4.42 -15.51 1.85
CA ALA A 23 3.40 -14.80 1.08
C ALA A 23 3.02 -15.56 -0.21
N VAL A 24 3.99 -16.12 -0.93
CA VAL A 24 3.76 -16.93 -2.13
C VAL A 24 3.00 -18.22 -1.79
N VAL A 25 3.44 -18.96 -0.76
CA VAL A 25 2.80 -20.21 -0.33
C VAL A 25 1.34 -19.95 0.09
N VAL A 26 1.12 -18.93 0.91
CA VAL A 26 -0.23 -18.53 1.35
C VAL A 26 -1.10 -18.16 0.14
N SER A 27 -0.55 -17.39 -0.81
CA SER A 27 -1.29 -16.99 -2.00
C SER A 27 -1.66 -18.18 -2.90
N ILE A 28 -0.77 -19.16 -3.06
CA ILE A 28 -1.05 -20.38 -3.84
C ILE A 28 -2.06 -21.27 -3.12
N TYR A 29 -1.99 -21.37 -1.79
CA TYR A 29 -2.94 -22.12 -0.98
C TYR A 29 -4.37 -21.60 -1.17
N PHE A 30 -4.56 -20.27 -1.07
CA PHE A 30 -5.84 -19.62 -1.34
C PHE A 30 -6.26 -19.63 -2.82
N ASN A 31 -5.43 -20.14 -3.74
CA ASN A 31 -5.81 -20.35 -5.13
C ASN A 31 -6.42 -21.74 -5.38
N ARG A 32 -6.22 -22.68 -4.46
CA ARG A 32 -6.72 -24.06 -4.60
C ARG A 32 -8.09 -24.27 -3.96
N ASN A 33 -8.45 -23.46 -2.98
CA ASN A 33 -9.79 -23.45 -2.41
C ASN A 33 -10.65 -22.48 -3.22
N ASP A 34 -11.95 -22.77 -3.37
CA ASP A 34 -12.92 -21.91 -4.07
C ASP A 34 -12.95 -20.51 -3.44
N SER A 35 -12.08 -19.64 -3.93
CA SER A 35 -11.81 -18.34 -3.33
C SER A 35 -12.82 -17.32 -3.77
N THR A 36 -13.25 -16.48 -2.83
CA THR A 36 -14.23 -15.42 -3.08
C THR A 36 -13.66 -14.30 -3.96
N VAL A 37 -14.52 -13.42 -4.48
CA VAL A 37 -14.10 -12.23 -5.25
C VAL A 37 -13.20 -11.32 -4.40
N CYS A 38 -13.53 -11.21 -3.10
CA CYS A 38 -12.78 -10.40 -2.15
C CYS A 38 -11.39 -10.98 -1.87
N GLU A 39 -11.30 -12.29 -1.68
CA GLU A 39 -10.04 -12.99 -1.46
C GLU A 39 -9.12 -12.86 -2.67
N THR A 40 -9.67 -13.04 -3.88
CA THR A 40 -8.90 -12.89 -5.13
C THR A 40 -8.35 -11.48 -5.28
N SER A 41 -9.12 -10.45 -4.90
CA SER A 41 -8.68 -9.04 -4.97
C SER A 41 -7.49 -8.74 -4.05
N ALA A 42 -7.36 -9.42 -2.91
CA ALA A 42 -6.24 -9.25 -1.97
C ALA A 42 -5.08 -10.22 -2.25
N ARG A 43 -5.38 -11.41 -2.78
CA ARG A 43 -4.40 -12.47 -3.09
C ARG A 43 -3.42 -12.06 -4.18
N ASN A 44 -3.92 -11.51 -5.28
CA ASN A 44 -3.08 -11.15 -6.44
C ASN A 44 -1.95 -10.16 -6.10
N PRO A 45 -2.20 -9.03 -5.41
CA PRO A 45 -1.11 -8.13 -5.02
C PRO A 45 -0.15 -8.79 -4.02
N LEU A 46 -0.63 -9.63 -3.10
CA LEU A 46 0.21 -10.36 -2.16
C LEU A 46 1.17 -11.32 -2.88
N LEU A 47 0.68 -12.07 -3.86
CA LEU A 47 1.49 -12.99 -4.67
C LEU A 47 2.58 -12.25 -5.44
N ILE A 48 2.23 -11.16 -6.12
CA ILE A 48 3.16 -10.36 -6.92
C ILE A 48 4.27 -9.78 -6.04
N ILE A 49 3.90 -9.18 -4.89
CA ILE A 49 4.86 -8.62 -3.93
C ILE A 49 5.77 -9.74 -3.39
N GLY A 50 5.21 -10.91 -3.08
CA GLY A 50 5.96 -12.07 -2.60
C GLY A 50 7.03 -12.52 -3.61
N ILE A 51 6.65 -12.69 -4.88
CA ILE A 51 7.58 -13.12 -5.95
C ILE A 51 8.71 -12.11 -6.14
N ILE A 52 8.39 -10.81 -6.21
CA ILE A 52 9.40 -9.75 -6.36
C ILE A 52 10.35 -9.74 -5.15
N SER A 53 9.81 -9.87 -3.94
CA SER A 53 10.60 -9.92 -2.70
C SER A 53 11.59 -11.08 -2.70
N VAL A 54 11.14 -12.29 -3.05
CA VAL A 54 11.99 -13.49 -3.16
C VAL A 54 13.08 -13.27 -4.20
N PHE A 55 12.73 -12.78 -5.39
CA PHE A 55 13.66 -12.58 -6.48
C PHE A 55 14.79 -11.59 -6.11
N VAL A 56 14.42 -10.43 -5.55
CA VAL A 56 15.38 -9.41 -5.12
C VAL A 56 16.29 -9.94 -4.00
N ALA A 57 15.74 -10.68 -3.03
CA ALA A 57 16.50 -11.24 -1.94
C ALA A 57 17.50 -12.32 -2.39
N VAL A 58 17.10 -13.18 -3.34
CA VAL A 58 17.99 -14.19 -3.93
C VAL A 58 19.17 -13.54 -4.66
N LEU A 59 18.92 -12.49 -5.46
CA LEU A 59 19.99 -11.74 -6.12
C LEU A 59 20.97 -11.11 -5.12
N ALA A 60 20.45 -10.57 -4.02
CA ALA A 60 21.27 -10.00 -2.95
C ALA A 60 22.18 -11.06 -2.31
N LEU A 61 21.64 -12.23 -1.97
CA LEU A 61 22.37 -13.31 -1.32
C LEU A 61 23.42 -13.94 -2.26
N ILE A 62 23.03 -14.26 -3.50
CA ILE A 62 23.97 -14.77 -4.52
C ILE A 62 25.07 -13.73 -4.77
N GLY A 63 24.68 -12.47 -4.95
CA GLY A 63 25.61 -11.37 -5.20
C GLY A 63 26.57 -11.12 -4.04
N SER A 64 26.15 -11.34 -2.79
CA SER A 64 26.99 -11.17 -1.60
C SER A 64 27.90 -12.38 -1.33
N CYS A 65 27.44 -13.61 -1.58
CA CYS A 65 28.18 -14.83 -1.27
C CYS A 65 29.21 -15.24 -2.33
N THR A 66 29.02 -14.83 -3.60
CA THR A 66 29.91 -15.23 -4.71
C THR A 66 31.10 -14.29 -4.90
N LYS A 67 32.26 -14.81 -5.32
CA LYS A 67 33.47 -13.99 -5.59
C LYS A 67 33.24 -12.99 -6.73
N ASN A 68 32.57 -13.41 -7.81
CA ASN A 68 32.26 -12.59 -8.99
C ASN A 68 30.84 -12.00 -8.93
N GLY A 69 30.31 -11.76 -7.73
CA GLY A 69 28.92 -11.36 -7.51
C GLY A 69 28.58 -9.90 -7.83
N SER A 70 29.50 -9.11 -8.41
CA SER A 70 29.31 -7.69 -8.69
C SER A 70 28.16 -7.41 -9.66
N ILE A 71 27.95 -8.29 -10.65
CA ILE A 71 26.85 -8.19 -11.61
C ILE A 71 25.50 -8.37 -10.91
N PHE A 72 25.34 -9.41 -10.09
CA PHE A 72 24.11 -9.65 -9.33
C PHE A 72 23.79 -8.50 -8.36
N LEU A 73 24.80 -7.97 -7.67
CA LEU A 73 24.63 -6.79 -6.81
C LEU A 73 24.27 -5.53 -7.60
N THR A 74 24.74 -5.39 -8.85
CA THR A 74 24.37 -4.29 -9.73
C THR A 74 22.91 -4.40 -10.15
N ILE A 75 22.46 -5.59 -10.57
CA ILE A 75 21.05 -5.84 -10.91
C ILE A 75 20.16 -5.57 -9.68
N TYR A 76 20.54 -6.09 -8.51
CA TYR A 76 19.86 -5.82 -7.24
C TYR A 76 19.74 -4.32 -6.96
N SER A 77 20.83 -3.55 -7.12
CA SER A 77 20.81 -2.09 -6.92
C SER A 77 19.87 -1.38 -7.89
N VAL A 78 19.86 -1.76 -9.17
CA VAL A 78 18.94 -1.20 -10.17
C VAL A 78 17.49 -1.51 -9.81
N LEU A 79 17.18 -2.75 -9.43
CA LEU A 79 15.84 -3.14 -9.00
C LEU A 79 15.38 -2.36 -7.76
N LEU A 80 16.27 -2.17 -6.78
CA LEU A 80 15.94 -1.35 -5.60
C LEU A 80 15.64 0.11 -5.98
N ILE A 81 16.39 0.70 -6.91
CA ILE A 81 16.11 2.07 -7.37
C ILE A 81 14.72 2.14 -8.02
N LEU A 82 14.38 1.16 -8.88
CA LEU A 82 13.05 1.10 -9.50
C LEU A 82 11.95 0.94 -8.46
N ILE A 83 12.16 0.09 -7.44
CA ILE A 83 11.22 -0.09 -6.33
C ILE A 83 11.07 1.21 -5.53
N ILE A 84 12.18 1.89 -5.19
CA ILE A 84 12.14 3.18 -4.47
C ILE A 84 11.34 4.21 -5.26
N LEU A 85 11.59 4.35 -6.56
CA LEU A 85 10.86 5.28 -7.43
C LEU A 85 9.37 4.94 -7.48
N ALA A 86 9.02 3.65 -7.65
CA ALA A 86 7.64 3.20 -7.65
C ALA A 86 6.93 3.50 -6.33
N LEU A 87 7.55 3.16 -5.19
CA LEU A 87 6.99 3.42 -3.86
C LEU A 87 6.86 4.92 -3.58
N PHE A 88 7.81 5.74 -4.03
CA PHE A 88 7.73 7.19 -3.92
C PHE A 88 6.53 7.75 -4.69
N CYS A 89 6.39 7.37 -5.97
CA CYS A 89 5.26 7.78 -6.81
C CYS A 89 3.91 7.34 -6.23
N LEU A 90 3.82 6.09 -5.75
CA LEU A 90 2.61 5.57 -5.11
C LEU A 90 2.27 6.33 -3.82
N THR A 91 3.26 6.65 -2.99
CA THR A 91 3.06 7.43 -1.76
C THR A 91 2.54 8.82 -2.09
N PHE A 92 3.18 9.49 -3.05
CA PHE A 92 2.79 10.83 -3.47
C PHE A 92 1.36 10.84 -4.01
N PHE A 93 1.03 9.89 -4.89
CA PHE A 93 -0.31 9.72 -5.42
C PHE A 93 -1.35 9.45 -4.32
N ALA A 94 -1.04 8.52 -3.40
CA ALA A 94 -1.94 8.18 -2.31
C ALA A 94 -2.19 9.37 -1.38
N LEU A 95 -1.19 10.19 -1.09
CA LEU A 95 -1.33 11.41 -0.29
C LEU A 95 -2.17 12.48 -0.99
N ILE A 96 -2.02 12.65 -2.31
CA ILE A 96 -2.83 13.59 -3.10
C ILE A 96 -4.29 13.15 -3.10
N VAL A 97 -4.56 11.90 -3.49
CA VAL A 97 -5.93 11.38 -3.57
C VAL A 97 -6.59 11.35 -2.19
N SER A 98 -5.79 11.14 -1.14
CA SER A 98 -6.31 10.98 0.22
C SER A 98 -6.28 12.22 1.11
N ASN A 99 -5.81 13.37 0.66
CA ASN A 99 -5.92 14.61 1.41
C ASN A 99 -6.80 15.62 0.67
N LYS A 100 -7.97 15.91 1.24
CA LYS A 100 -8.87 16.96 0.73
C LYS A 100 -8.16 18.32 0.73
N GLU A 101 -7.41 18.62 1.78
CA GLU A 101 -6.70 19.89 1.96
C GLU A 101 -5.48 20.03 1.04
N LEU A 102 -4.68 18.97 0.85
CA LEU A 102 -3.49 18.98 -0.02
C LEU A 102 -3.88 19.04 -1.51
N ALA A 103 -4.87 18.24 -1.92
CA ALA A 103 -5.40 18.27 -3.29
C ALA A 103 -6.04 19.64 -3.61
N LYS A 104 -6.73 20.24 -2.65
CA LYS A 104 -7.40 21.54 -2.82
C LYS A 104 -6.43 22.74 -2.76
N ARG A 105 -5.31 22.63 -2.04
CA ARG A 105 -4.22 23.62 -2.11
C ARG A 105 -3.55 23.64 -3.47
N ILE A 106 -3.52 22.52 -4.18
CA ILE A 106 -3.04 22.41 -5.57
C ILE A 106 -4.16 22.79 -6.57
N ALA A 107 -5.44 22.59 -6.24
CA ALA A 107 -6.56 22.69 -7.19
C ALA A 107 -7.60 23.82 -6.95
N GLY A 108 -7.48 24.67 -5.93
CA GLY A 108 -8.40 25.79 -5.65
C GLY A 108 -9.69 25.44 -4.89
N LYS A 109 -10.25 26.43 -4.15
CA LYS A 109 -11.37 26.40 -3.16
C LYS A 109 -12.67 25.67 -3.62
N GLY A 110 -13.58 25.09 -2.81
CA GLY A 110 -14.20 25.46 -1.52
C GLY A 110 -14.80 24.25 -0.74
N VAL A 111 -15.32 24.45 0.49
CA VAL A 111 -15.75 23.40 1.47
C VAL A 111 -17.29 23.45 1.66
N GLY A 112 -17.96 22.29 1.78
CA GLY A 112 -19.25 22.21 2.49
C GLY A 112 -20.14 21.00 2.16
N SER A 113 -20.39 20.14 3.17
CA SER A 113 -21.24 18.92 3.19
C SER A 113 -20.71 17.71 2.40
N VAL A 114 -20.51 16.56 3.08
CA VAL A 114 -19.90 15.33 2.51
C VAL A 114 -20.84 14.71 1.46
N ARG A 115 -20.82 15.27 0.25
CA ARG A 115 -21.42 14.68 -0.94
C ARG A 115 -20.36 13.85 -1.65
N LEU A 116 -20.74 12.74 -2.27
CA LEU A 116 -19.88 11.93 -3.14
C LEU A 116 -19.09 12.77 -4.17
N LYS A 117 -19.61 13.96 -4.52
CA LYS A 117 -18.99 14.93 -5.42
C LYS A 117 -17.65 15.49 -4.91
N ASP A 118 -17.38 15.45 -3.61
CA ASP A 118 -16.16 15.97 -2.98
C ASP A 118 -14.94 15.04 -3.07
N TYR A 119 -15.14 13.82 -3.56
CA TYR A 119 -14.04 12.86 -3.74
C TYR A 119 -13.36 13.07 -5.08
N SER A 120 -12.05 12.77 -5.15
CA SER A 120 -11.29 12.93 -6.39
C SER A 120 -11.97 12.15 -7.51
N ARG A 121 -12.00 12.75 -8.70
CA ARG A 121 -12.62 12.14 -9.89
C ARG A 121 -12.06 10.75 -10.14
N TRP A 122 -10.76 10.58 -9.91
CA TRP A 122 -10.07 9.29 -10.00
C TRP A 122 -10.65 8.26 -9.03
N LEU A 123 -10.82 8.59 -7.74
CA LEU A 123 -11.31 7.64 -6.74
C LEU A 123 -12.75 7.19 -7.07
N ARG A 124 -13.59 8.11 -7.50
CA ARG A 124 -14.96 7.79 -7.91
C ARG A 124 -14.98 6.89 -9.15
N LYS A 125 -14.18 7.19 -10.17
CA LYS A 125 -14.13 6.39 -11.40
C LYS A 125 -13.59 4.97 -11.17
N ASN A 126 -12.59 4.79 -10.30
CA ASN A 126 -11.97 3.48 -10.10
C ASN A 126 -12.70 2.59 -9.09
N TYR A 127 -13.58 3.15 -8.26
CA TYR A 127 -14.28 2.38 -7.23
C TYR A 127 -15.80 2.40 -7.34
N LEU A 128 -16.41 3.48 -7.85
CA LEU A 128 -17.86 3.65 -7.87
C LEU A 128 -18.51 3.51 -9.25
N ASP A 129 -17.69 3.33 -10.29
CA ASP A 129 -18.17 3.18 -11.67
C ASP A 129 -18.65 1.75 -11.91
N GLY A 130 -19.76 1.58 -12.64
CA GLY A 130 -20.62 0.37 -12.69
C GLY A 130 -19.93 -0.95 -12.33
N GLN A 131 -19.11 -1.49 -13.23
CA GLN A 131 -18.46 -2.80 -13.03
C GLN A 131 -17.45 -2.85 -11.88
N HIS A 132 -16.83 -1.72 -11.51
CA HIS A 132 -15.92 -1.67 -10.37
C HIS A 132 -16.71 -1.70 -9.05
N TRP A 133 -17.85 -1.00 -9.00
CA TRP A 133 -18.71 -1.04 -7.82
C TRP A 133 -19.31 -2.42 -7.60
N GLU A 134 -19.72 -3.14 -8.64
CA GLU A 134 -20.29 -4.48 -8.48
C GLU A 134 -19.32 -5.45 -7.77
N LYS A 135 -18.02 -5.38 -8.08
CA LYS A 135 -16.99 -6.17 -7.38
C LYS A 135 -16.89 -5.78 -5.90
N VAL A 136 -16.84 -4.47 -5.63
CA VAL A 136 -16.80 -3.94 -4.25
C VAL A 136 -18.05 -4.36 -3.48
N ARG A 137 -19.22 -4.20 -4.08
CA ARG A 137 -20.52 -4.58 -3.52
C ARG A 137 -20.55 -6.05 -3.17
N SER A 138 -20.18 -6.92 -4.10
CA SER A 138 -20.10 -8.37 -3.87
C SER A 138 -19.17 -8.70 -2.70
N CYS A 139 -18.04 -8.01 -2.57
CA CYS A 139 -17.16 -8.16 -1.40
C CYS A 139 -17.82 -7.68 -0.09
N LEU A 140 -18.58 -6.58 -0.13
CA LEU A 140 -19.26 -6.02 1.05
C LEU A 140 -20.44 -6.88 1.53
N SER A 141 -21.17 -7.52 0.61
CA SER A 141 -22.24 -8.47 0.97
C SER A 141 -21.67 -9.75 1.57
N GLU A 142 -20.60 -10.28 0.96
CA GLU A 142 -19.99 -11.55 1.36
C GLU A 142 -19.17 -11.46 2.65
N SER A 143 -18.48 -10.34 2.88
CA SER A 143 -17.65 -10.11 4.07
C SER A 143 -18.44 -9.99 5.38
N ASN A 144 -19.79 -10.07 5.33
CA ASN A 144 -20.65 -10.06 6.51
C ASN A 144 -20.38 -8.89 7.46
N ILE A 145 -19.92 -7.74 6.95
CA ILE A 145 -19.61 -6.54 7.75
C ILE A 145 -20.80 -6.05 8.59
N CYS A 146 -22.01 -6.35 8.13
CA CYS A 146 -23.26 -6.02 8.79
C CYS A 146 -23.74 -7.10 9.79
N SER A 147 -23.17 -8.32 9.77
CA SER A 147 -23.51 -9.40 10.72
C SER A 147 -23.10 -9.05 12.15
N SER A 148 -22.04 -8.26 12.34
CA SER A 148 -21.61 -7.78 13.65
C SER A 148 -22.63 -6.83 14.33
N LEU A 149 -23.61 -6.29 13.56
CA LEU A 149 -24.75 -5.56 14.09
C LEU A 149 -25.88 -6.50 14.57
N HIS A 150 -25.89 -7.76 14.11
CA HIS A 150 -26.90 -8.77 14.41
C HIS A 150 -26.65 -9.50 15.74
N SER A 151 -25.40 -9.48 16.23
CA SER A 151 -25.08 -9.98 17.58
C SER A 151 -25.60 -8.97 18.60
N GLU A 152 -26.59 -9.40 19.38
CA GLU A 152 -27.17 -8.75 20.57
C GLU A 152 -26.14 -8.46 21.68
N LYS A 153 -25.04 -7.78 21.38
CA LYS A 153 -24.31 -6.95 22.35
C LYS A 153 -24.67 -5.48 22.18
N ALA A 154 -25.91 -5.24 21.76
CA ALA A 154 -26.68 -4.03 22.03
C ALA A 154 -27.24 -4.01 23.48
N ILE A 155 -26.57 -4.69 24.42
CA ILE A 155 -26.90 -4.59 25.85
C ILE A 155 -26.30 -3.28 26.35
N PHE A 156 -27.15 -2.27 26.40
CA PHE A 156 -27.36 -1.42 27.57
C PHE A 156 -26.40 -1.71 28.76
N LYS A 157 -25.17 -1.22 28.69
CA LYS A 157 -24.33 -1.00 29.87
C LYS A 157 -24.02 0.48 29.95
N LEU A 158 -24.83 1.16 30.75
CA LEU A 158 -24.49 2.35 31.54
C LEU A 158 -23.56 3.36 30.84
N GLY A 159 -24.17 4.32 30.16
CA GLY A 159 -23.72 5.71 30.10
C GLY A 159 -22.43 6.07 29.34
N PHE A 160 -21.53 5.16 28.97
CA PHE A 160 -20.17 5.60 28.61
C PHE A 160 -19.47 4.97 27.39
N ILE A 161 -20.12 4.19 26.52
CA ILE A 161 -19.48 3.74 25.28
C ILE A 161 -20.36 4.01 24.05
N LYS A 162 -20.10 5.14 23.38
CA LYS A 162 -20.52 5.35 21.99
C LYS A 162 -19.81 4.31 21.11
N GLN A 163 -20.53 3.29 20.67
CA GLN A 163 -20.01 2.32 19.70
C GLN A 163 -19.61 3.07 18.43
N LYS A 164 -18.30 3.14 18.14
CA LYS A 164 -17.79 3.75 16.89
C LYS A 164 -18.01 2.77 15.75
N PHE A 165 -19.16 2.83 15.10
CA PHE A 165 -19.39 2.16 13.82
C PHE A 165 -18.41 2.69 12.77
N SER A 166 -17.91 1.83 11.88
CA SER A 166 -17.18 2.30 10.70
C SER A 166 -18.12 3.07 9.77
N MET A 167 -17.57 3.93 8.91
CA MET A 167 -18.39 4.73 8.00
C MET A 167 -19.12 3.84 6.99
N ILE A 168 -18.48 2.73 6.58
CA ILE A 168 -19.11 1.65 5.80
C ILE A 168 -20.29 1.03 6.56
N GLN A 169 -20.14 0.67 7.84
CA GLN A 169 -21.22 0.06 8.60
C GLN A 169 -22.43 0.99 8.73
N SER A 170 -22.20 2.28 8.99
CA SER A 170 -23.29 3.25 9.06
C SER A 170 -23.95 3.54 7.71
N GLY A 171 -23.19 3.45 6.61
CA GLY A 171 -23.68 3.77 5.27
C GLY A 171 -24.34 2.60 4.53
N CYS A 172 -23.93 1.36 4.81
CA CYS A 172 -24.39 0.17 4.09
C CYS A 172 -25.38 -0.68 4.89
N CYS A 173 -25.25 -0.71 6.23
CA CYS A 173 -26.02 -1.63 7.08
C CYS A 173 -27.26 -1.01 7.74
N LYS A 174 -27.51 0.28 7.52
CA LYS A 174 -28.67 1.01 8.03
C LYS A 174 -29.23 1.92 6.93
N PRO A 175 -30.55 2.17 6.90
CA PRO A 175 -31.09 3.16 6.01
C PRO A 175 -30.60 4.56 6.42
N PRO A 176 -30.52 5.51 5.47
CA PRO A 176 -30.17 6.88 5.80
C PRO A 176 -31.17 7.50 6.79
N MET A 177 -30.67 8.19 7.81
CA MET A 177 -31.52 8.77 8.87
C MET A 177 -32.56 9.77 8.35
N TYR A 178 -32.27 10.45 7.23
CA TYR A 178 -33.20 11.39 6.61
C TYR A 178 -34.42 10.72 5.95
N CYS A 179 -34.38 9.41 5.72
CA CYS A 179 -35.52 8.67 5.20
C CYS A 179 -36.62 8.46 6.23
N LYS A 180 -36.31 8.62 7.53
CA LYS A 180 -37.22 8.45 8.67
C LYS A 180 -38.02 7.12 8.66
N LEU A 181 -37.35 6.02 8.29
CA LEU A 181 -37.96 4.69 8.42
C LEU A 181 -38.17 4.34 9.90
N GLU A 182 -39.22 3.57 10.20
CA GLU A 182 -39.49 3.09 11.54
C GLU A 182 -38.57 1.92 11.88
N GLN A 183 -37.76 2.06 12.92
CA GLN A 183 -36.91 0.98 13.40
C GLN A 183 -37.75 -0.03 14.18
N LYS A 184 -37.92 -1.25 13.66
CA LYS A 184 -38.50 -2.36 14.44
C LYS A 184 -37.44 -3.21 15.11
N ASN A 185 -36.26 -3.35 14.48
CA ASN A 185 -35.11 -4.07 15.04
C ASN A 185 -33.78 -3.43 14.58
N ALA A 186 -32.61 -3.96 14.99
CA ALA A 186 -31.28 -3.39 14.70
C ALA A 186 -31.02 -3.15 13.19
N THR A 187 -31.49 -4.05 12.33
CA THR A 187 -31.38 -3.97 10.86
C THR A 187 -32.73 -4.10 10.15
N PHE A 188 -33.84 -4.18 10.91
CA PHE A 188 -35.18 -4.26 10.32
C PHE A 188 -35.87 -2.90 10.44
N TRP A 189 -36.12 -2.29 9.29
CA TRP A 189 -36.70 -0.97 9.16
C TRP A 189 -37.93 -1.03 8.27
N GLU A 190 -39.03 -0.46 8.73
CA GLU A 190 -40.29 -0.39 7.98
C GLU A 190 -40.43 0.98 7.32
N MET A 191 -40.86 0.96 6.07
CA MET A 191 -41.23 2.17 5.34
C MET A 191 -42.60 2.66 5.85
N PRO A 192 -42.75 3.95 6.21
CA PRO A 192 -44.05 4.50 6.56
C PRO A 192 -45.04 4.34 5.40
N LYS A 193 -46.33 4.14 5.71
CA LYS A 193 -47.39 4.01 4.70
C LYS A 193 -47.54 5.23 3.78
N SER A 194 -47.09 6.40 4.26
CA SER A 194 -47.03 7.66 3.52
C SER A 194 -45.84 7.77 2.56
N GLY A 195 -44.93 6.78 2.54
CA GLY A 195 -43.65 6.85 1.84
C GLY A 195 -42.56 7.56 2.66
N PRO A 196 -41.32 7.64 2.13
CA PRO A 196 -40.21 8.30 2.82
C PRO A 196 -40.42 9.82 2.86
N ASP A 197 -40.00 10.44 3.96
CA ASP A 197 -40.16 11.88 4.20
C ASP A 197 -39.36 12.75 3.20
N VAL A 198 -38.34 12.16 2.58
CA VAL A 198 -37.58 12.73 1.47
C VAL A 198 -37.63 11.74 0.30
N PRO A 199 -38.03 12.15 -0.91
CA PRO A 199 -38.06 11.30 -2.10
C PRO A 199 -36.63 11.12 -2.66
N ASP A 200 -35.72 10.59 -1.85
CA ASP A 200 -34.35 10.27 -2.23
C ASP A 200 -34.23 8.79 -2.61
N ILE A 201 -33.42 8.53 -3.63
CA ILE A 201 -33.26 7.19 -4.21
C ILE A 201 -32.69 6.18 -3.21
N ASP A 202 -31.87 6.62 -2.24
CA ASP A 202 -31.32 5.72 -1.23
C ASP A 202 -32.43 5.17 -0.32
N CYS A 203 -33.48 5.95 -0.05
CA CYS A 203 -34.62 5.51 0.77
C CYS A 203 -35.41 4.41 0.06
N LEU A 204 -35.54 4.50 -1.26
CA LEU A 204 -36.22 3.50 -2.09
C LEU A 204 -35.36 2.26 -2.36
N THR A 205 -34.03 2.40 -2.27
CA THR A 205 -33.07 1.32 -2.56
C THR A 205 -32.82 0.41 -1.34
N TRP A 206 -33.14 0.88 -0.13
CA TRP A 206 -32.99 0.10 1.10
C TRP A 206 -33.78 -1.22 1.07
N SER A 207 -33.14 -2.30 1.54
CA SER A 207 -33.77 -3.60 1.75
C SER A 207 -33.44 -4.17 3.13
N ASN A 208 -34.38 -4.90 3.74
CA ASN A 208 -34.14 -5.67 4.97
C ASN A 208 -33.47 -7.04 4.70
N ASP A 209 -33.29 -7.41 3.43
CA ASP A 209 -32.53 -8.58 3.01
C ASP A 209 -31.04 -8.38 3.31
N LYS A 210 -30.44 -9.30 4.06
CA LYS A 210 -29.05 -9.25 4.54
C LYS A 210 -28.04 -9.20 3.41
N GLU A 211 -28.37 -9.74 2.24
CA GLU A 211 -27.49 -9.77 1.07
C GLU A 211 -27.58 -8.49 0.23
N LYS A 212 -28.66 -7.71 0.38
CA LYS A 212 -28.93 -6.51 -0.43
C LYS A 212 -28.73 -5.20 0.34
N LEU A 213 -29.25 -5.12 1.57
CA LEU A 213 -29.17 -3.97 2.49
C LEU A 213 -29.19 -2.61 1.76
N CYS A 214 -28.34 -1.66 2.14
CA CYS A 214 -28.13 -0.41 1.40
C CYS A 214 -26.88 -0.49 0.51
N TYR A 215 -26.48 -1.67 0.02
CA TYR A 215 -25.20 -1.80 -0.69
C TYR A 215 -25.15 -1.01 -2.01
N ASP A 216 -26.28 -0.61 -2.59
CA ASP A 216 -26.31 0.26 -3.78
C ASP A 216 -26.52 1.75 -3.48
N CYS A 217 -26.79 2.10 -2.23
CA CYS A 217 -27.06 3.46 -1.81
C CYS A 217 -25.83 4.37 -1.98
N LYS A 218 -26.08 5.64 -2.28
CA LYS A 218 -25.07 6.70 -2.27
C LYS A 218 -24.42 6.82 -0.89
N SER A 219 -25.19 6.58 0.17
CA SER A 219 -24.72 6.53 1.55
C SER A 219 -23.66 5.44 1.79
N CYS A 220 -23.86 4.23 1.25
CA CYS A 220 -22.88 3.14 1.33
C CYS A 220 -21.62 3.44 0.52
N LYS A 221 -21.78 3.88 -0.73
CA LYS A 221 -20.67 4.34 -1.58
C LYS A 221 -19.86 5.44 -0.90
N GLY A 222 -20.53 6.38 -0.24
CA GLY A 222 -19.91 7.46 0.52
C GLY A 222 -19.12 6.94 1.72
N GLY A 223 -19.71 6.05 2.51
CA GLY A 223 -19.06 5.41 3.65
C GLY A 223 -17.79 4.63 3.25
N PHE A 224 -17.88 3.87 2.17
CA PHE A 224 -16.76 3.14 1.57
C PHE A 224 -15.61 4.06 1.18
N LEU A 225 -15.88 5.17 0.49
CA LEU A 225 -14.83 6.11 0.12
C LEU A 225 -14.16 6.79 1.33
N VAL A 226 -14.88 7.03 2.44
CA VAL A 226 -14.26 7.55 3.67
C VAL A 226 -13.27 6.54 4.23
N ASP A 227 -13.69 5.28 4.34
CA ASP A 227 -12.88 4.22 4.94
C ASP A 227 -11.68 3.86 4.05
N ILE A 228 -11.85 3.74 2.74
CA ILE A 228 -10.72 3.56 1.79
C ILE A 228 -9.70 4.68 1.94
N LYS A 229 -10.15 5.94 2.01
CA LYS A 229 -9.26 7.09 2.16
C LYS A 229 -8.49 7.08 3.48
N LYS A 230 -9.11 6.56 4.53
CA LYS A 230 -8.45 6.36 5.83
C LYS A 230 -7.38 5.28 5.71
N GLN A 231 -7.69 4.15 5.06
CA GLN A 231 -6.75 3.07 4.82
C GLN A 231 -5.58 3.50 3.93
N TRP A 232 -5.82 4.20 2.82
CA TRP A 232 -4.77 4.72 1.94
C TRP A 232 -3.83 5.68 2.66
N ARG A 233 -4.33 6.54 3.55
CA ARG A 233 -3.47 7.39 4.39
C ARG A 233 -2.62 6.59 5.37
N PHE A 234 -3.18 5.54 5.95
CA PHE A 234 -2.42 4.64 6.81
C PHE A 234 -1.33 3.91 6.00
N MET A 235 -1.69 3.34 4.85
CA MET A 235 -0.75 2.70 3.94
C MET A 235 0.35 3.66 3.47
N ALA A 236 0.03 4.92 3.14
CA ALA A 236 1.03 5.92 2.76
C ALA A 236 2.05 6.20 3.88
N LYS A 237 1.61 6.24 5.15
CA LYS A 237 2.51 6.38 6.30
C LYS A 237 3.41 5.16 6.46
N VAL A 238 2.84 3.95 6.38
CA VAL A 238 3.62 2.70 6.44
C VAL A 238 4.63 2.64 5.29
N ASN A 239 4.21 3.03 4.08
CA ASN A 239 5.07 3.02 2.90
C ASN A 239 6.23 4.03 3.00
N LEU A 240 6.02 5.18 3.65
CA LEU A 240 7.09 6.13 3.93
C LEU A 240 8.17 5.52 4.85
N VAL A 241 7.76 4.77 5.87
CA VAL A 241 8.69 4.05 6.76
C VAL A 241 9.46 2.98 5.97
N ILE A 242 8.76 2.20 5.12
CA ILE A 242 9.38 1.19 4.25
C ILE A 242 10.41 1.83 3.31
N LEU A 243 10.11 3.01 2.74
CA LEU A 243 11.02 3.72 1.85
C LEU A 243 12.33 4.10 2.56
N VAL A 244 12.25 4.60 3.80
CA VAL A 244 13.45 4.89 4.61
C VAL A 244 14.28 3.63 4.87
N LEU A 245 13.63 2.52 5.22
CA LEU A 245 14.31 1.24 5.44
C LEU A 245 15.01 0.74 4.16
N ILE A 246 14.32 0.79 3.01
CA ILE A 246 14.90 0.37 1.73
C ILE A 246 16.08 1.26 1.33
N LEU A 247 16.04 2.57 1.61
CA LEU A 247 17.18 3.46 1.39
C LEU A 247 18.40 3.06 2.23
N ILE A 248 18.22 2.70 3.50
CA ILE A 248 19.32 2.21 4.35
C ILE A 248 19.90 0.91 3.75
N ILE A 249 19.03 -0.03 3.37
CA ILE A 249 19.43 -1.30 2.74
C ILE A 249 20.18 -1.06 1.42
N PHE A 250 19.71 -0.12 0.61
CA PHE A 250 20.36 0.28 -0.64
C PHE A 250 21.78 0.81 -0.39
N ASN A 251 21.98 1.66 0.62
CA ASN A 251 23.30 2.17 0.99
C ASN A 251 24.25 1.05 1.47
N ILE A 252 23.75 0.10 2.26
CA ILE A 252 24.53 -1.08 2.68
C ILE A 252 24.89 -1.93 1.46
N GLY A 253 23.93 -2.18 0.56
CA GLY A 253 24.14 -2.93 -0.67
C GLY A 253 25.17 -2.29 -1.59
N CYS A 254 25.10 -0.97 -1.78
CA CYS A 254 26.10 -0.19 -2.49
C CYS A 254 27.49 -0.33 -1.86
N SER A 255 27.58 -0.33 -0.53
CA SER A 255 28.84 -0.53 0.20
C SER A 255 29.41 -1.93 -0.01
N VAL A 256 28.55 -2.97 -0.05
CA VAL A 256 28.95 -4.34 -0.38
C VAL A 256 29.44 -4.43 -1.83
N ARG A 257 28.72 -3.80 -2.78
CA ARG A 257 29.06 -3.79 -4.20
C ARG A 257 30.39 -3.10 -4.48
N ARG A 258 30.61 -1.89 -3.95
CA ARG A 258 31.87 -1.14 -4.11
C ARG A 258 33.11 -1.90 -3.64
N ARG A 259 32.96 -2.81 -2.66
CA ARG A 259 34.06 -3.65 -2.18
C ARG A 259 34.40 -4.81 -3.12
N LYS A 260 33.48 -5.19 -4.00
CA LYS A 260 33.66 -6.28 -4.99
C LYS A 260 34.09 -5.76 -6.35
N GLU A 261 33.80 -4.50 -6.65
CA GLU A 261 34.36 -3.85 -7.83
C GLU A 261 35.89 -3.82 -7.69
N PRO A 262 36.63 -4.25 -8.72
CA PRO A 262 38.08 -4.07 -8.73
C PRO A 262 38.33 -2.56 -8.59
N LYS A 263 39.20 -2.17 -7.65
CA LYS A 263 39.69 -0.80 -7.63
C LYS A 263 40.34 -0.58 -8.98
N SER A 264 39.78 0.29 -9.82
CA SER A 264 40.53 0.83 -10.94
C SER A 264 41.74 1.49 -10.31
N ASP A 265 42.93 0.95 -10.56
CA ASP A 265 44.18 1.56 -10.11
C ASP A 265 44.28 2.95 -10.73
N LEU A 266 43.72 3.95 -10.06
CA LEU A 266 44.24 5.31 -10.12
C LEU A 266 45.54 5.28 -9.31
N ALA A 267 46.53 4.56 -9.84
CA ALA A 267 47.90 4.86 -9.49
C ALA A 267 48.10 6.33 -9.88
N PRO A 268 48.52 7.23 -8.97
CA PRO A 268 49.11 8.47 -9.43
C PRO A 268 50.24 8.05 -10.37
N LYS A 269 50.19 8.49 -11.63
CA LYS A 269 51.37 8.48 -12.49
C LYS A 269 52.40 9.32 -11.74
N TYR A 270 53.28 8.67 -10.98
CA TYR A 270 54.59 9.25 -10.69
C TYR A 270 55.23 9.41 -12.06
N LEU A 271 55.11 10.61 -12.63
CA LEU A 271 56.03 11.02 -13.66
C LEU A 271 57.42 10.91 -13.01
N PRO A 272 58.37 10.13 -13.56
CA PRO A 272 59.75 10.28 -13.13
C PRO A 272 60.13 11.76 -13.32
N PRO A 273 60.90 12.36 -12.40
CA PRO A 273 61.34 13.74 -12.56
C PRO A 273 62.00 13.87 -13.93
N GLN A 274 61.46 14.75 -14.77
CA GLN A 274 62.08 15.02 -16.06
C GLN A 274 63.41 15.71 -15.79
N ILE A 275 64.50 15.03 -16.09
CA ILE A 275 65.82 15.63 -16.14
C ILE A 275 65.76 16.65 -17.28
N PRO A 276 66.08 17.94 -17.05
CA PRO A 276 66.12 18.94 -18.10
C PRO A 276 67.04 18.47 -19.23
N PRO A 277 66.69 18.70 -20.51
CA PRO A 277 67.50 18.25 -21.64
C PRO A 277 68.95 18.80 -21.63
N ASP A 278 69.22 19.84 -20.84
CA ASP A 278 70.55 20.47 -20.70
C ASP A 278 71.35 20.01 -19.47
N TYR A 279 70.94 18.93 -18.79
CA TYR A 279 71.72 18.42 -17.66
C TYR A 279 73.02 17.75 -18.14
N ILE A 280 74.12 18.49 -18.07
CA ILE A 280 75.48 17.96 -18.23
C ILE A 280 75.97 17.53 -16.83
N PRO A 281 76.21 16.22 -16.59
CA PRO A 281 76.77 15.78 -15.32
C PRO A 281 78.18 16.37 -15.14
N PRO A 282 78.56 16.77 -13.91
CA PRO A 282 79.87 17.34 -13.66
C PRO A 282 80.98 16.34 -14.02
N PRO A 283 82.10 16.81 -14.60
CA PRO A 283 83.24 15.95 -14.89
C PRO A 283 83.78 15.36 -13.59
N GLN A 284 83.87 14.02 -13.54
CA GLN A 284 84.46 13.31 -12.42
C GLN A 284 85.95 13.68 -12.35
N THR A 285 86.29 14.52 -11.38
CA THR A 285 87.65 14.83 -10.95
C THR A 285 87.83 14.18 -9.58
N MET A 286 88.89 13.39 -9.42
CA MET A 286 89.37 12.99 -8.08
C MET A 286 89.97 14.19 -7.37
#